data_AF-O32110-F1
#
_entry.id   AF-O32110-F1
#
_cell.length_a   1.000
_cell.length_b   1.000
_cell.length_c   1.000
_cell.angle_alpha   90.00
_cell.angle_beta   90.00
_cell.angle_gamma   90.00
#
_symmetry.space_group_name_H-M   'P 1'
#
loop_
_entity.id
_entity.type
_entity.pdbx_description
1 polymer ?
#
loop_
_entity_poly.entity_id
_entity_poly.type
_entity_poly.pdbx_seq_one_letter_code
_entity_poly.pdbx_strand_id
1 'polypeptide(L)' 'MKTATTTASHACPFCSGKGYFQLILGGSETCPSCQGTGKDSHSFSSR' A
#
# COMPACT_ATOMS: atom_id res chain seq x y z
N MET A 1 -18.65 6.29 5.45
CA MET A 1 -17.52 5.34 5.33
C MET A 1 -16.23 6.13 5.39
N LYS A 2 -15.55 6.14 6.54
CA LYS A 2 -14.19 6.68 6.64
C LYS A 2 -13.24 5.54 6.30
N THR A 3 -12.86 5.40 5.03
CA THR A 3 -11.68 4.59 4.70
C THR A 3 -10.50 5.29 5.35
N ALA A 4 -9.77 4.61 6.25
CA ALA A 4 -8.73 5.18 7.11
C ALA A 4 -7.85 6.22 6.37
N THR A 5 -7.95 7.50 6.72
CA THR A 5 -7.27 8.19 7.83
C THR A 5 -5.77 8.35 7.57
N THR A 6 -5.42 9.57 7.14
CA THR A 6 -4.24 10.35 7.59
C THR A 6 -2.88 10.01 6.99
N THR A 7 -2.51 10.82 6.00
CA THR A 7 -1.23 11.51 5.84
C THR A 7 -0.12 11.14 6.84
N ALA A 8 0.97 10.53 6.36
CA ALA A 8 2.33 10.79 6.86
C ALA A 8 3.46 10.04 6.14
N SER A 9 3.20 9.10 5.23
CA SER A 9 4.29 8.34 4.63
C SER A 9 3.88 7.86 3.25
N HIS A 10 4.79 7.93 2.28
CA HIS A 10 4.61 7.54 0.87
C HIS A 10 4.24 6.05 0.67
N ALA A 11 3.85 5.36 1.73
CA ALA A 11 3.60 3.95 1.81
C ALA A 11 2.12 3.67 1.55
N CYS A 12 1.86 2.69 0.70
CA CYS A 12 0.52 2.20 0.43
C CYS A 12 -0.14 1.75 1.75
N PRO A 13 -1.32 2.31 2.13
CA PRO A 13 -1.96 2.02 3.41
C PRO A 13 -2.47 0.58 3.50
N PHE A 14 -2.69 -0.08 2.36
CA PHE A 14 -3.18 -1.46 2.31
C PHE A 14 -2.08 -2.46 2.63
N CYS A 15 -0.87 -2.26 2.12
CA CYS A 15 0.27 -3.16 2.34
C CYS A 15 1.34 -2.57 3.26
N SER A 16 1.08 -1.42 3.88
CA SER A 16 2.02 -0.67 4.73
C SER A 16 3.40 -0.45 4.08
N GLY A 17 3.44 -0.18 2.77
CA GLY A 17 4.71 0.03 2.07
C GLY A 17 5.36 -1.22 1.47
N LYS A 18 4.82 -2.42 1.74
CA LYS A 18 5.48 -3.68 1.33
C LYS A 18 5.37 -3.98 -0.17
N GLY A 19 4.29 -3.54 -0.80
CA GLY A 19 3.95 -3.91 -2.18
C GLY A 19 3.32 -5.30 -2.32
N TYR A 20 3.27 -6.09 -1.26
CA TYR A 20 2.69 -7.43 -1.27
C TYR A 20 2.00 -7.77 0.05
N PHE A 21 1.18 -8.81 0.03
CA PHE A 21 0.57 -9.45 1.19
C PHE A 21 1.19 -10.81 1.42
N GLN A 22 1.55 -11.11 2.66
CA GLN A 22 2.03 -12.44 3.03
C GLN A 22 0.83 -13.37 3.22
N LEU A 23 0.79 -14.50 2.50
CA LEU A 23 -0.22 -15.52 2.69
C LEU A 23 0.11 -16.42 3.88
N ILE A 24 -0.92 -16.85 4.62
CA ILE A 24 -0.75 -17.77 5.77
C ILE A 24 -0.22 -19.14 5.33
N LEU A 25 -0.60 -19.62 4.14
CA LEU A 25 -0.11 -20.87 3.57
C LEU A 25 1.32 -20.76 3.00
N GLY A 26 1.98 -19.62 3.18
CA GLY A 26 3.26 -19.30 2.56
C GLY A 26 3.10 -18.62 1.21
N GLY A 27 4.14 -17.90 0.80
CA GLY A 27 4.14 -17.06 -0.40
C GLY A 27 3.65 -15.65 -0.16
N SER A 28 3.73 -14.84 -1.21
CA SER A 28 3.29 -13.45 -1.21
C SER A 28 2.43 -13.16 -2.44
N GLU A 29 1.40 -12.36 -2.26
CA GLU A 29 0.56 -11.87 -3.35
C GLU A 29 0.83 -10.40 -3.57
N THR A 30 0.89 -9.99 -4.83
CA THR A 30 1.11 -8.58 -5.17
C THR A 30 -0.08 -7.76 -4.68
N CYS A 31 0.20 -6.67 -3.97
CA CYS A 31 -0.86 -5.78 -3.48
C CYS A 31 -1.58 -5.15 -4.69
N PRO A 32 -2.88 -5.42 -4.91
CA PRO A 32 -3.59 -4.87 -6.08
C PRO A 32 -3.79 -3.37 -5.98
N SER A 33 -3.82 -2.81 -4.76
CA SER A 33 -4.02 -1.37 -4.56
C SER A 33 -2.85 -0.52 -5.06
N CYS A 34 -1.61 -0.99 -4.88
CA CYS A 34 -0.42 -0.28 -5.33
C CYS A 34 0.29 -1.00 -6.48
N GLN A 35 -0.28 -2.10 -6.99
CA GLN A 35 0.29 -2.93 -8.06
C GLN A 35 1.75 -3.33 -7.79
N GLY A 36 2.08 -3.68 -6.55
CA GLY A 36 3.45 -4.05 -6.20
C GLY A 36 4.39 -2.90 -5.85
N THR A 37 4.01 -1.65 -6.09
CA THR A 37 4.93 -0.51 -5.86
C THR A 37 5.19 -0.24 -4.38
N GLY A 38 4.30 -0.68 -3.49
CA GLY A 38 4.34 -0.31 -2.08
C GLY A 38 4.06 1.17 -1.83
N LYS A 39 3.75 1.97 -2.87
CA LYS A 39 3.56 3.41 -2.74
C LYS A 39 2.10 3.78 -2.69
N ASP A 40 1.76 4.84 -1.98
CA ASP A 40 0.46 5.45 -2.18
C ASP A 40 0.45 6.15 -3.54
N SER A 41 -0.62 5.97 -4.32
CA SER A 41 -0.78 6.57 -5.64
C SER A 41 -0.99 8.09 -5.59
N HIS A 42 -1.09 8.66 -4.38
CA HIS A 42 -1.33 10.09 -4.17
C HIS A 42 -0.06 10.88 -3.85
N SER A 43 1.06 10.23 -3.55
CA SER A 43 2.32 10.86 -3.17
C SER A 43 3.34 10.90 -4.30
N PHE A 44 2.87 11.26 -5.50
CA PHE A 44 3.73 11.76 -6.58
C PHE A 44 3.27 13.12 -7.12
N SER A 45 2.28 13.78 -6.50
CA SER A 45 1.72 15.03 -7.04
C SER A 45 1.66 16.20 -6.06
N SER A 46 2.49 16.22 -5.02
CA SER A 46 2.56 17.34 -4.08
C SER A 46 3.97 17.44 -3.54
N ARG A 47 4.84 18.19 -4.24
CA ARG A 47 5.29 19.53 -3.83
C ARG A 47 6.37 19.48 -2.76
#